data_AF-A0A0M8T8A7-F1
#
_entry.id   AF-A0A0M8T8A7-F1
#
_cell.length_a   1.000
_cell.length_b   1.000
_cell.length_c   1.000
_cell.angle_alpha   90.00
_cell.angle_beta   90.00
_cell.angle_gamma   90.00
#
_symmetry.space_group_name_H-M   'P 1'
#
loop_
_entity.id
_entity.type
_entity.pdbx_description
1 polymer ?
#
loop_
_entity_poly.entity_id
_entity_poly.type
_entity_poly.pdbx_seq_one_letter_code
_entity_poly.pdbx_strand_id
1 'polypeptide(L)' 'MLVTRFGTDPDAIRPDIPLHRLRLDSLALEELRLHIEDRLDVDLEDVALTSRDTVGRLVEVVHGKVSA' A
#
# COMPACT_ATOMS: atom_id res chain seq x y z
N MET A 1 -1.36 -6.69 -8.65
CA MET A 1 -0.76 -5.37 -8.36
C MET A 1 0.45 -5.54 -7.45
N LEU A 2 0.30 -5.91 -6.17
CA LEU A 2 1.47 -6.05 -5.28
C LEU A 2 2.48 -7.11 -5.74
N VAL A 3 2.00 -8.33 -6.02
CA VAL A 3 2.82 -9.47 -6.50
C VAL A 3 3.52 -9.18 -7.83
N THR A 4 2.78 -8.65 -8.78
CA THR A 4 3.24 -8.43 -10.16
C THR A 4 4.20 -7.26 -10.30
N ARG A 5 4.17 -6.30 -9.35
CA ARG A 5 4.85 -5.00 -9.49
C ARG A 5 5.98 -4.82 -8.48
N PHE A 6 5.83 -5.37 -7.28
CA PHE A 6 6.84 -5.33 -6.23
C PHE A 6 7.50 -6.70 -5.99
N GLY A 7 7.10 -7.75 -6.72
CA GLY A 7 7.65 -9.09 -6.55
C GLY A 7 7.32 -9.71 -5.19
N THR A 8 6.25 -9.23 -4.55
CA THR A 8 5.78 -9.76 -3.26
C THR A 8 5.17 -11.14 -3.45
N ASP A 9 5.44 -12.07 -2.54
CA ASP A 9 4.81 -13.39 -2.56
C ASP A 9 3.29 -13.26 -2.25
N PRO A 10 2.38 -13.73 -3.13
CA PRO A 10 0.94 -13.67 -2.89
C PRO A 10 0.53 -14.31 -1.55
N ASP A 11 1.18 -15.40 -1.15
CA ASP A 11 0.87 -16.11 0.09
C ASP A 11 1.34 -15.33 1.33
N ALA A 12 2.30 -14.42 1.17
CA ALA A 12 2.78 -13.52 2.22
C ALA A 12 1.90 -12.26 2.37
N ILE A 13 1.05 -11.93 1.40
CA ILE A 13 0.14 -10.79 1.48
C ILE A 13 -1.01 -11.14 2.44
N ARG A 14 -0.83 -10.74 3.69
CA ARG A 14 -1.82 -10.86 4.76
C ARG A 14 -2.07 -9.48 5.39
N PRO A 15 -3.29 -9.18 5.84
CA PRO A 15 -3.62 -7.87 6.40
C PRO A 15 -2.81 -7.53 7.66
N ASP A 16 -2.37 -8.53 8.42
CA ASP A 16 -1.57 -8.36 9.63
C ASP A 16 -0.06 -8.25 9.36
N ILE A 17 0.38 -8.41 8.11
CA ILE A 17 1.80 -8.38 7.76
C ILE A 17 2.26 -6.94 7.54
N PRO A 18 3.36 -6.52 8.19
CA PRO A 18 3.96 -5.23 7.95
C PRO A 18 4.51 -5.09 6.51
N LEU A 19 4.41 -3.91 5.94
CA LEU A 19 4.84 -3.61 4.57
C LEU A 19 6.34 -3.88 4.35
N HIS A 20 7.21 -3.59 5.34
CA HIS A 20 8.64 -3.91 5.25
C HIS A 20 8.92 -5.41 5.09
N ARG A 21 8.06 -6.30 5.59
CA ARG A 21 8.22 -7.75 5.38
C ARG A 21 7.88 -8.18 3.95
N LEU A 22 7.11 -7.36 3.24
CA LEU A 22 6.76 -7.59 1.83
C LEU A 22 7.79 -7.01 0.86
N ARG A 23 8.96 -6.60 1.37
CA ARG A 23 10.02 -5.90 0.62
C ARG A 23 9.53 -4.58 0.03
N LEU A 24 8.56 -3.94 0.69
CA LEU A 24 8.12 -2.59 0.36
C LEU A 24 9.00 -1.59 1.11
N ASP A 25 10.09 -1.20 0.45
CA ASP A 25 10.95 -0.10 0.88
C ASP A 25 10.27 1.26 0.65
N SER A 26 10.89 2.34 1.14
CA SER A 26 10.35 3.71 1.00
C SER A 26 10.02 4.08 -0.46
N LEU A 27 10.85 3.66 -1.43
CA LEU A 27 10.60 3.89 -2.85
C LEU A 27 9.39 3.10 -3.37
N ALA A 28 9.28 1.82 -2.99
CA ALA A 28 8.16 0.97 -3.41
C ALA A 28 6.83 1.48 -2.83
N LEU A 29 6.85 2.00 -1.61
CA LEU A 29 5.70 2.63 -0.99
C LEU A 29 5.30 3.92 -1.70
N GLU A 30 6.26 4.75 -2.09
CA GLU A 30 6.02 5.95 -2.88
C GLU A 30 5.39 5.60 -4.23
N GLU A 31 5.94 4.63 -4.95
CA GLU A 31 5.39 4.15 -6.21
C GLU A 31 3.99 3.55 -6.04
N LEU A 32 3.76 2.80 -4.97
CA LEU A 32 2.45 2.24 -4.64
C LEU A 32 1.43 3.35 -4.38
N ARG A 33 1.82 4.38 -3.62
CA ARG A 33 0.98 5.55 -3.34
C ARG A 33 0.56 6.23 -4.64
N LEU A 34 1.52 6.68 -5.44
CA LEU A 34 1.26 7.36 -6.72
C LEU A 34 0.35 6.53 -7.64
N HIS A 35 0.50 5.20 -7.62
CA HIS A 35 -0.34 4.33 -8.44
C HIS A 35 -1.77 4.17 -7.94
N ILE A 36 -1.97 4.22 -6.63
CA ILE A 36 -3.30 4.20 -6.06
C ILE A 36 -3.99 5.54 -6.34
N GLU A 37 -3.27 6.65 -6.17
CA GLU A 37 -3.75 7.99 -6.49
C GLU A 37 -4.16 8.09 -7.97
N ASP A 38 -3.29 7.69 -8.90
CA ASP A 38 -3.57 7.71 -10.35
C ASP A 38 -4.74 6.81 -10.76
N ARG A 39 -4.88 5.63 -10.15
CA ARG A 39 -5.89 4.64 -10.55
C ARG A 39 -7.26 4.89 -9.92
N LEU A 40 -7.29 5.43 -8.71
CA LEU A 40 -8.51 5.64 -7.93
C LEU A 40 -8.92 7.12 -7.83
N ASP A 41 -8.11 8.03 -8.39
CA ASP A 41 -8.32 9.49 -8.34
C ASP A 41 -8.48 9.99 -6.89
N VAL A 42 -7.65 9.45 -5.98
CA VAL A 42 -7.65 9.79 -4.54
C VAL A 42 -6.36 10.48 -4.16
N ASP A 43 -6.41 11.29 -3.10
CA ASP A 43 -5.23 11.93 -2.55
C ASP A 43 -4.77 11.24 -1.26
N LEU A 44 -3.58 10.65 -1.30
CA LEU A 44 -2.96 9.93 -0.19
C LEU A 44 -1.83 10.74 0.46
N GLU A 45 -1.64 12.02 0.12
CA GLU A 45 -0.59 12.86 0.71
C GLU A 45 -0.73 13.01 2.24
N ASP A 46 -1.98 13.11 2.73
CA ASP A 46 -2.30 13.19 4.15
C ASP A 46 -2.08 11.89 4.91
N VAL A 47 -1.84 10.79 4.18
CA VAL A 47 -1.72 9.47 4.77
C VAL A 47 -0.25 9.19 5.06
N ALA A 48 0.11 9.26 6.34
CA ALA A 48 1.41 8.82 6.82
C ALA A 48 1.51 7.28 6.82
N LEU A 49 1.65 6.68 5.64
CA LEU A 49 2.00 5.26 5.48
C LEU A 49 3.51 5.08 5.61
N THR A 50 3.90 4.19 6.51
CA THR A 50 5.29 3.83 6.74
C THR A 50 5.48 2.33 6.51
N SER A 51 6.72 1.88 6.28
CA SER A 51 7.01 0.45 6.14
C SER A 51 6.68 -0.38 7.40
N ARG A 52 6.40 0.28 8.53
CA ARG A 52 5.96 -0.36 9.79
C ARG A 52 4.47 -0.66 9.79
N ASP A 53 3.69 0.05 8.98
CA ASP A 53 2.26 -0.20 8.83
C ASP A 53 2.01 -1.53 8.12
N THR A 54 0.78 -2.03 8.23
CA THR A 54 0.39 -3.31 7.66
C THR A 54 -0.38 -3.14 6.35
N VAL A 55 -0.47 -4.22 5.57
CA VAL A 55 -1.30 -4.24 4.35
C VAL A 55 -2.76 -3.92 4.67
N GLY A 56 -3.29 -4.42 5.80
CA GLY A 56 -4.66 -4.15 6.22
C GLY A 56 -4.90 -2.65 6.37
N ARG A 57 -4.01 -1.96 7.08
CA ARG A 57 -4.10 -0.50 7.26
C ARG A 57 -4.04 0.25 5.93
N LEU A 58 -3.14 -0.14 5.03
CA LEU A 58 -3.06 0.45 3.69
C LEU A 58 -4.40 0.33 2.96
N VAL A 59 -4.99 -0.87 2.95
CA VAL A 59 -6.28 -1.11 2.28
C VAL A 59 -7.40 -0.30 2.94
N GLU A 60 -7.45 -0.22 4.25
CA GLU A 60 -8.47 0.56 4.98
C GLU A 60 -8.40 2.04 4.65
N VAL A 61 -7.20 2.63 4.65
CA VAL A 61 -7.02 4.03 4.29
C VAL A 61 -7.51 4.29 2.87
N VAL A 62 -7.05 3.47 1.92
CA VAL A 62 -7.40 3.64 0.50
C VAL A 62 -8.90 3.50 0.31
N HIS A 63 -9.52 2.50 0.94
CA HIS A 63 -10.97 2.32 0.90
C HIS A 63 -11.72 3.51 1.51
N GLY A 64 -11.21 4.06 2.62
CA GLY A 64 -11.75 5.26 3.26
C GLY A 64 -11.71 6.48 2.35
N LYS A 65 -10.63 6.66 1.59
CA LYS A 65 -10.46 7.77 0.64
C LYS A 65 -11.30 7.64 -0.62
N VAL A 66 -11.48 6.42 -1.15
CA VAL A 66 -12.33 6.16 -2.33
C VAL A 66 -13.82 6.29 -2.01
N SER A 67 -14.22 6.05 -0.76
CA SER A 67 -15.62 6.09 -0.34
C SER A 67 -16.07 7.45 0.19
N ALA A 68 -15.15 8.43 0.29
CA ALA A 68 -15.41 9.77 0.78
C ALA A 68 -15.80 10.72 -0.37
#